data_AF-A0A089ZZY5-F1
#
_entry.id   AF-A0A089ZZY5-F1
#
_cell.length_a   1.000
_cell.length_b   1.000
_cell.length_c   1.000
_cell.angle_alpha   90.00
_cell.angle_beta   90.00
_cell.angle_gamma   90.00
#
_symmetry.space_group_name_H-M   'P 1'
#
loop_
_entity.id
_entity.type
_entity.pdbx_description
1 polymer ?
#
loop_
_entity_poly.entity_id
_entity_poly.type
_entity_poly.pdbx_seq_one_letter_code
_entity_poly.pdbx_strand_id
1 'polypeptide(L)'
;MDGAWTVILISLAMFVGCFMLGIIPLLINLSEQKLQLITVLGAGLLCGTALSIIIPEGVELVQEAWKEPRAHMYSGNSVTATLGLLIHAAADGVALGAAAASSQVSVQVVVFFAVILHKAPAAFGLVSFLMHAGLERKTIQKHLLAFSAAAPLMAISTYFILSANRLSATGIGLLFSAGTFLYVATVHVLPEINSRGHQRYTHLHHQTGTGSHQQQSGLSITESLTLILGTGLPVLLALGLPDD
;
A
#
# COMPACT_ATOMS: atom_id res chain seq x y z
N MET A 1 30.12 12.21 13.84
CA MET A 1 29.50 12.75 12.61
C MET A 1 28.02 12.80 12.88
N ASP A 2 27.51 14.01 13.01
CA ASP A 2 26.26 14.30 13.70
C ASP A 2 25.10 13.85 12.81
N GLY A 3 24.10 13.16 13.38
CA GLY A 3 23.00 12.56 12.61
C GLY A 3 22.30 13.53 11.64
N ALA A 4 22.36 14.83 11.90
CA ALA A 4 21.90 15.89 11.00
C ALA A 4 22.59 15.86 9.62
N TRP A 5 23.92 15.69 9.57
CA TRP A 5 24.65 15.60 8.30
C TRP A 5 24.27 14.35 7.52
N THR A 6 24.06 13.23 8.21
CA THR A 6 23.61 11.99 7.59
C THR A 6 22.22 12.15 6.96
N VAL A 7 21.27 12.77 7.68
CA VAL A 7 19.93 13.05 7.15
C VAL A 7 20.00 13.97 5.93
N ILE A 8 20.78 15.05 6.00
CA ILE A 8 20.95 15.99 4.88
C ILE A 8 21.52 15.28 3.64
N LEU A 9 22.55 14.44 3.82
CA LEU A 9 23.15 13.68 2.73
C LEU A 9 22.19 12.67 2.11
N ILE A 10 21.41 11.95 2.93
CA ILE A 10 20.41 10.98 2.44
C ILE A 10 19.28 11.70 1.70
N SER A 11 18.76 12.82 2.23
CA SER A 11 17.72 13.61 1.57
C SER A 11 18.21 14.20 0.24
N LEU A 12 19.45 14.68 0.18
CA LEU A 12 20.05 15.18 -1.06
C LEU A 12 20.23 14.05 -2.08
N ALA A 13 20.71 12.88 -1.65
CA ALA A 13 20.86 11.71 -2.51
C ALA A 13 19.52 11.22 -3.06
N MET A 14 18.47 11.18 -2.23
CA MET A 14 17.11 10.86 -2.66
C MET A 14 16.59 11.89 -3.68
N PHE A 15 16.77 13.18 -3.40
CA PHE A 15 16.33 14.24 -4.31
C PHE A 15 17.01 14.14 -5.68
N VAL A 16 18.35 14.04 -5.71
CA VAL A 16 19.12 13.92 -6.96
C VAL A 16 18.78 12.62 -7.69
N GLY A 17 18.65 11.50 -6.97
CA GLY A 17 18.28 10.21 -7.54
C GLY A 17 16.90 10.24 -8.21
N CYS A 18 15.87 10.73 -7.50
CA CYS A 18 14.52 10.87 -8.03
C CYS A 18 14.47 11.84 -9.21
N PHE A 19 15.21 12.95 -9.15
CA PHE A 19 15.27 13.93 -10.23
C PHE A 19 15.92 13.36 -11.49
N MET A 20 17.06 12.66 -11.37
CA MET A 20 17.74 12.02 -12.49
C MET A 20 16.87 10.92 -13.11
N LEU A 21 16.28 10.04 -12.30
CA LEU A 21 15.37 8.99 -12.78
C LEU A 21 14.10 9.57 -13.43
N GLY A 22 13.55 10.65 -12.88
CA GLY A 22 12.38 11.34 -13.42
C GLY A 22 12.62 12.05 -14.75
N ILE A 23 13.89 12.40 -15.05
CA ILE A 23 14.30 12.96 -16.34
C ILE A 23 14.46 11.86 -17.42
N ILE A 24 14.68 10.60 -17.04
CA ILE A 24 14.90 9.51 -18.01
C ILE A 24 13.78 9.44 -19.06
N PRO A 25 12.47 9.38 -18.71
CA PRO A 25 11.39 9.34 -19.69
C PRO A 25 11.32 10.56 -20.62
N LEU A 26 11.88 11.70 -20.21
CA LEU A 26 11.95 12.94 -20.99
C LEU A 26 13.17 12.97 -21.94
N LEU A 27 14.22 12.19 -21.66
CA LEU A 27 15.42 12.09 -22.48
C LEU A 27 15.33 11.02 -23.57
N ILE A 28 14.48 10.00 -23.37
CA ILE A 28 14.22 8.98 -24.39
C ILE A 28 13.10 9.47 -25.33
N ASN A 29 13.26 9.25 -26.65
CA ASN A 29 12.27 9.58 -27.67
C ASN A 29 11.04 8.64 -27.58
N LEU A 30 10.27 8.75 -26.51
CA LEU A 30 8.98 8.09 -26.37
C LEU A 30 7.90 8.88 -27.09
N SER A 31 6.88 8.18 -27.59
CA SER A 31 5.68 8.84 -28.11
C SER A 31 4.94 9.57 -26.99
N GLU A 32 4.22 10.63 -27.35
CA GLU A 32 3.32 11.38 -26.45
C GLU A 32 2.37 10.44 -25.67
N GLN A 33 1.86 9.40 -26.32
CA GLN A 33 0.99 8.39 -25.70
C GLN A 33 1.70 7.60 -24.60
N LYS A 34 2.95 7.16 -24.84
CA LYS A 34 3.76 6.44 -23.84
C LYS A 34 4.17 7.35 -22.69
N LEU A 35 4.48 8.61 -22.96
CA LEU A 35 4.80 9.61 -21.93
C LEU A 35 3.59 9.91 -21.04
N GLN A 36 2.40 10.05 -21.62
CA GLN A 36 1.15 10.20 -20.87
C GLN A 36 0.83 8.96 -20.03
N LEU A 37 1.02 7.76 -20.57
CA LEU A 37 0.84 6.50 -19.83
C LEU A 37 1.77 6.45 -18.61
N ILE A 38 3.07 6.70 -18.80
CA ILE A 38 4.06 6.71 -17.71
C ILE A 38 3.72 7.77 -16.66
N THR A 39 3.27 8.95 -17.09
CA THR A 39 2.89 10.05 -16.19
C THR A 39 1.66 9.69 -15.35
N VAL A 40 0.63 9.12 -15.97
CA VAL A 40 -0.58 8.65 -15.28
C VAL A 40 -0.25 7.50 -14.32
N LEU A 41 0.62 6.57 -14.75
CA LEU A 41 1.14 5.47 -13.95
C LEU A 41 1.88 5.95 -12.71
N GLY A 42 2.85 6.85 -12.90
CA GLY A 42 3.61 7.46 -11.81
C GLY A 42 2.70 8.26 -10.87
N ALA A 43 1.83 9.12 -11.40
CA ALA A 43 0.95 9.96 -10.58
C ALA A 43 -0.02 9.14 -9.73
N GLY A 44 -0.68 8.13 -10.30
CA GLY A 44 -1.59 7.24 -9.57
C GLY A 44 -0.86 6.43 -8.49
N LEU A 45 0.27 5.80 -8.85
CA LEU A 45 1.06 4.99 -7.92
C LEU A 45 1.63 5.84 -6.77
N LEU A 46 2.19 7.02 -7.06
CA LEU A 46 2.71 7.95 -6.05
C LEU A 46 1.60 8.48 -5.14
N CYS A 47 0.46 8.89 -5.71
CA CYS A 47 -0.69 9.37 -4.93
C CYS A 47 -1.23 8.29 -3.99
N GLY A 48 -1.42 7.07 -4.50
CA GLY A 48 -1.88 5.92 -3.71
C GLY A 48 -0.93 5.55 -2.58
N THR A 49 0.37 5.50 -2.88
CA THR A 49 1.40 5.20 -1.87
C THR A 49 1.50 6.32 -0.83
N ALA A 50 1.51 7.59 -1.25
CA ALA A 50 1.66 8.73 -0.34
C ALA A 50 0.46 8.89 0.61
N LEU A 51 -0.78 8.73 0.12
CA LEU A 51 -1.97 8.79 0.98
C LEU A 51 -2.08 7.61 1.94
N SER A 52 -1.45 6.48 1.61
CA SER A 52 -1.45 5.27 2.44
C SER A 52 -0.34 5.26 3.48
N ILE A 53 0.78 5.97 3.22
CA ILE A 53 1.64 6.58 4.25
C ILE A 53 0.83 7.78 4.80
N ILE A 54 1.35 8.91 5.26
CA ILE A 54 0.64 10.15 5.67
C ILE A 54 -0.61 9.98 6.58
N ILE A 55 -1.72 9.38 6.14
CA ILE A 55 -2.94 9.21 6.93
C ILE A 55 -2.70 8.28 8.15
N PRO A 56 -2.17 7.04 8.04
CA PRO A 56 -1.91 6.22 9.22
C PRO A 56 -0.87 6.84 10.16
N GLU A 57 0.24 7.35 9.63
CA GLU A 57 1.28 8.01 10.42
C GLU A 57 0.75 9.31 11.06
N GLY A 58 -0.07 10.08 10.36
CA GLY A 58 -0.70 11.28 10.88
C GLY A 58 -1.67 11.00 12.03
N VAL A 59 -2.44 9.90 11.94
CA VAL A 59 -3.31 9.46 13.04
C VAL A 59 -2.51 9.00 14.24
N GLU A 60 -1.39 8.29 14.03
CA GLU A 60 -0.49 7.88 15.11
C GLU A 60 0.11 9.10 15.83
N LEU A 61 0.61 10.08 15.08
CA LEU A 61 1.16 11.32 15.64
C LEU A 61 0.12 12.12 16.44
N VAL A 62 -1.12 12.20 15.95
CA VAL A 62 -2.22 12.86 16.68
C VAL A 62 -2.55 12.09 17.95
N GLN A 63 -2.61 10.76 17.89
CA GLN A 63 -2.91 9.93 19.05
C GLN A 63 -1.80 9.98 20.11
N GLU A 64 -0.54 10.09 19.71
CA GLU A 64 0.58 10.34 20.61
C GLU A 64 0.51 11.73 21.23
N ALA A 65 0.19 12.76 20.45
CA ALA A 65 0.06 14.13 20.96
C ALA A 65 -1.11 14.32 21.95
N TRP A 66 -2.15 13.48 21.86
CA TRP A 66 -3.36 13.55 22.69
C TRP A 66 -3.32 12.63 23.92
N LYS A 67 -2.28 11.79 24.07
CA LYS A 67 -2.13 10.97 25.27
C LYS A 67 -1.64 11.81 26.46
N GLU A 68 -2.51 11.99 27.45
CA GLU A 68 -2.05 12.37 28.79
C GLU A 68 -1.17 11.25 29.41
N PRO A 69 -0.20 11.55 30.31
CA PRO A 69 0.74 10.57 30.88
C PRO A 69 0.13 9.41 31.71
N ARG A 70 -1.19 9.25 31.77
CA ARG A 70 -1.87 8.24 32.60
C ARG A 70 -3.01 7.55 31.87
N ALA A 71 -2.70 6.76 30.84
CA ALA A 71 -3.53 5.62 30.43
C ALA A 71 -2.68 4.62 29.63
N HIS A 72 -2.08 3.66 30.31
CA HIS A 72 -1.62 2.44 29.65
C HIS A 72 -2.83 1.64 29.15
N MET A 73 -2.65 1.00 28.00
CA MET A 73 -3.47 -0.11 27.45
C MET A 73 -4.56 0.22 26.41
N TYR A 74 -4.21 0.96 25.37
CA TYR A 74 -4.67 0.63 24.00
C TYR A 74 -3.49 0.70 23.04
N SER A 75 -3.21 -0.42 22.37
CA SER A 75 -2.10 -0.58 21.41
C SER A 75 -2.37 0.28 20.16
N GLY A 76 -1.68 1.42 20.04
CA GLY A 76 -1.81 2.37 18.92
C GLY A 76 -1.61 1.72 17.55
N ASN A 77 -0.72 0.73 17.48
CA ASN A 77 -0.43 -0.05 16.27
C ASN A 77 -1.66 -0.74 15.65
N SER A 78 -2.67 -1.09 16.46
CA SER A 78 -3.85 -1.79 15.96
C SER A 78 -4.81 -0.89 15.17
N VAL A 79 -4.84 0.40 15.51
CA VAL A 79 -5.67 1.43 14.86
C VAL A 79 -5.00 1.86 13.55
N THR A 80 -3.69 2.13 13.58
CA THR A 80 -2.88 2.50 12.41
C THR A 80 -2.99 1.45 11.30
N ALA A 81 -2.83 0.17 11.64
CA ALA A 81 -2.92 -0.92 10.67
C ALA A 81 -4.32 -1.07 10.05
N THR A 82 -5.37 -0.91 10.87
CA THR A 82 -6.75 -0.97 10.34
C THR A 82 -7.03 0.22 9.44
N LEU A 83 -6.56 1.41 9.80
CA LEU A 83 -6.77 2.60 8.99
C LEU A 83 -6.07 2.49 7.63
N GLY A 84 -4.83 2.01 7.59
CA GLY A 84 -4.12 1.72 6.34
C GLY A 84 -4.87 0.71 5.46
N LEU A 85 -5.37 -0.38 6.05
CA LEU A 85 -6.21 -1.37 5.35
C LEU A 85 -7.56 -0.80 4.91
N LEU A 86 -8.13 0.16 5.64
CA LEU A 86 -9.39 0.82 5.28
C LEU A 86 -9.21 1.73 4.06
N ILE A 87 -8.11 2.49 4.02
CA ILE A 87 -7.73 3.32 2.87
C ILE A 87 -7.48 2.42 1.65
N HIS A 88 -6.84 1.27 1.84
CA HIS A 88 -6.67 0.27 0.78
C HIS A 88 -7.98 -0.24 0.20
N ALA A 89 -8.91 -0.68 1.06
CA ALA A 89 -10.23 -1.09 0.60
C ALA A 89 -11.01 0.05 -0.08
N ALA A 90 -10.84 1.29 0.38
CA ALA A 90 -11.43 2.46 -0.26
C ALA A 90 -10.83 2.70 -1.66
N ALA A 91 -9.52 2.55 -1.82
CA ALA A 91 -8.83 2.68 -3.10
C ALA A 91 -9.27 1.59 -4.10
N ASP A 92 -9.50 0.35 -3.65
CA ASP A 92 -10.11 -0.70 -4.48
C ASP A 92 -11.52 -0.32 -4.93
N GLY A 93 -12.28 0.35 -4.05
CA GLY A 93 -13.58 0.92 -4.39
C GLY A 93 -13.47 1.97 -5.51
N VAL A 94 -12.51 2.89 -5.42
CA VAL A 94 -12.25 3.88 -6.48
C VAL A 94 -11.90 3.20 -7.80
N ALA A 95 -11.01 2.20 -7.78
CA ALA A 95 -10.65 1.43 -8.97
C ALA A 95 -11.86 0.70 -9.58
N LEU A 96 -12.67 0.03 -8.75
CA LEU A 96 -13.86 -0.69 -9.19
C LEU A 96 -14.94 0.25 -9.74
N GLY A 97 -15.18 1.38 -9.08
CA GLY A 97 -16.14 2.39 -9.55
C GLY A 97 -15.69 3.07 -10.85
N ALA A 98 -14.39 3.33 -11.00
CA ALA A 98 -13.82 3.86 -12.24
C ALA A 98 -13.82 2.83 -13.39
N ALA A 99 -13.67 1.54 -13.08
CA ALA A 99 -13.86 0.47 -14.06
C ALA A 99 -15.33 0.32 -14.46
N ALA A 100 -16.26 0.39 -13.50
CA ALA A 100 -17.71 0.31 -13.76
C ALA A 100 -18.23 1.48 -14.62
N ALA A 101 -17.60 2.66 -14.53
CA ALA A 101 -17.92 3.81 -15.38
C ALA A 101 -17.33 3.70 -16.81
N SER A 102 -16.45 2.72 -17.06
CA SER A 102 -15.87 2.47 -18.39
C SER A 102 -16.84 1.74 -19.30
N SER A 103 -16.73 1.93 -20.61
CA SER A 103 -17.48 1.18 -21.62
C SER A 103 -16.91 -0.22 -21.91
N GLN A 104 -15.72 -0.54 -21.38
CA GLN A 104 -15.05 -1.80 -21.64
C GLN A 104 -15.43 -2.89 -20.62
N VAL A 105 -16.32 -3.79 -21.02
CA VAL A 105 -16.79 -4.91 -20.18
C VAL A 105 -15.63 -5.80 -19.72
N SER A 106 -14.61 -6.01 -20.56
CA SER A 106 -13.42 -6.78 -20.19
C SER A 106 -12.70 -6.21 -18.96
N VAL A 107 -12.55 -4.88 -18.90
CA VAL A 107 -11.91 -4.20 -17.76
C VAL A 107 -12.80 -4.32 -16.51
N GLN A 108 -14.11 -4.15 -16.65
CA GLN A 108 -15.06 -4.32 -15.53
C GLN A 108 -14.93 -5.71 -14.90
N VAL A 109 -14.96 -6.77 -15.73
CA VAL A 109 -14.89 -8.17 -15.26
C VAL A 109 -13.54 -8.48 -14.62
N VAL A 110 -12.43 -8.08 -15.26
CA VAL A 110 -11.08 -8.33 -14.73
C VAL A 110 -10.89 -7.62 -13.38
N VAL A 111 -11.26 -6.35 -13.27
CA VAL A 111 -11.11 -5.57 -12.03
C VAL A 111 -12.02 -6.11 -10.94
N PHE A 112 -13.25 -6.49 -11.26
CA PHE A 112 -14.18 -7.11 -10.31
C PHE A 112 -13.62 -8.39 -9.69
N PHE A 113 -13.12 -9.31 -10.52
CA PHE A 113 -12.51 -10.54 -10.03
C PHE A 113 -11.20 -10.27 -9.30
N ALA A 114 -10.36 -9.37 -9.79
CA ALA A 114 -9.13 -8.98 -9.11
C ALA A 114 -9.41 -8.50 -7.68
N VAL A 115 -10.39 -7.61 -7.49
CA VAL A 115 -10.80 -7.08 -6.18
C VAL A 115 -11.33 -8.18 -5.27
N ILE A 116 -12.24 -9.03 -5.76
CA ILE A 116 -12.80 -10.10 -4.93
C ILE A 116 -11.73 -11.10 -4.49
N LEU A 117 -10.86 -11.50 -5.41
CA LEU A 117 -9.83 -12.51 -5.15
C LEU A 117 -8.81 -12.05 -4.11
N HIS A 118 -8.46 -10.76 -4.08
CA HIS A 118 -7.49 -10.26 -3.09
C HIS A 118 -8.13 -9.71 -1.80
N LYS A 119 -9.43 -9.41 -1.80
CA LYS A 119 -10.15 -8.93 -0.61
C LYS A 119 -10.36 -10.01 0.46
N ALA A 120 -10.54 -11.28 0.05
CA ALA A 120 -10.63 -12.39 1.00
C ALA A 120 -9.31 -12.63 1.76
N PRO A 121 -8.13 -12.72 1.10
CA PRO A 121 -6.83 -12.72 1.77
C PRO A 121 -6.59 -11.50 2.67
N ALA A 122 -6.92 -10.28 2.20
CA ALA A 122 -6.74 -9.05 2.98
C ALA A 122 -7.61 -9.03 4.25
N ALA A 123 -8.87 -9.43 4.14
CA ALA A 123 -9.79 -9.56 5.28
C ALA A 123 -9.30 -10.59 6.30
N PHE A 124 -8.78 -11.73 5.83
CA PHE A 124 -8.17 -12.73 6.70
C PHE A 124 -6.93 -12.19 7.43
N GLY A 125 -6.06 -11.46 6.73
CA GLY A 125 -4.90 -10.79 7.31
C GLY A 125 -5.28 -9.80 8.41
N LEU A 126 -6.26 -8.93 8.15
CA LEU A 126 -6.79 -7.98 9.14
C LEU A 126 -7.32 -8.68 10.38
N VAL A 127 -8.15 -9.72 10.22
CA VAL A 127 -8.70 -10.48 11.35
C VAL A 127 -7.59 -11.16 12.14
N SER A 128 -6.63 -11.80 11.46
CA SER A 128 -5.49 -12.45 12.12
C SER A 128 -4.66 -11.46 12.94
N PHE A 129 -4.39 -10.28 12.40
CA PHE A 129 -3.63 -9.23 13.08
C PHE A 129 -4.40 -8.70 14.30
N LEU A 130 -5.69 -8.39 14.16
CA LEU A 130 -6.50 -7.88 15.27
C LEU A 130 -6.72 -8.93 16.37
N MET A 131 -6.81 -10.22 16.01
CA MET A 131 -6.81 -11.31 16.98
C MET A 131 -5.48 -11.40 17.72
N HIS A 132 -4.35 -11.24 17.02
CA HIS A 132 -3.02 -11.25 17.63
C HIS A 132 -2.78 -10.03 18.55
N ALA A 133 -3.38 -8.89 18.21
CA ALA A 133 -3.40 -7.69 19.06
C ALA A 133 -4.28 -7.84 20.32
N GLY A 134 -4.97 -8.97 20.51
CA GLY A 134 -5.78 -9.26 21.69
C GLY A 134 -7.12 -8.54 21.73
N LEU A 135 -7.61 -8.02 20.60
CA LEU A 135 -8.88 -7.30 20.55
C LEU A 135 -10.08 -8.25 20.69
N GLU A 136 -11.13 -7.76 21.36
CA GLU A 136 -12.37 -8.52 21.53
C GLU A 136 -13.09 -8.76 20.20
N ARG A 137 -13.79 -9.90 20.08
CA ARG A 137 -14.50 -10.31 18.85
C ARG A 137 -15.45 -9.24 18.29
N LYS A 138 -16.17 -8.51 19.17
CA LYS A 138 -17.08 -7.43 18.76
C LYS A 138 -16.34 -6.26 18.11
N THR A 139 -15.15 -5.94 18.63
CA THR A 139 -14.29 -4.88 18.07
C THR A 139 -13.73 -5.33 16.73
N ILE A 140 -13.26 -6.57 16.62
CA ILE A 140 -12.78 -7.15 15.35
C ILE A 140 -13.87 -7.12 14.28
N GLN A 141 -15.11 -7.50 14.62
CA GLN A 141 -16.25 -7.45 13.71
C GLN A 141 -16.53 -6.03 13.20
N LYS A 142 -16.44 -5.00 14.06
CA LYS A 142 -16.59 -3.60 13.65
C LYS A 142 -15.52 -3.18 12.64
N HIS A 143 -14.26 -3.53 12.89
CA HIS A 143 -13.14 -3.22 12.00
C HIS A 143 -13.29 -3.92 10.64
N LEU A 144 -13.68 -5.19 10.66
CA LEU A 144 -13.95 -5.97 9.45
C LEU A 144 -15.14 -5.43 8.65
N LEU A 145 -16.19 -4.96 9.34
CA LEU A 145 -17.36 -4.36 8.70
C LEU A 145 -17.01 -3.02 8.04
N ALA A 146 -16.22 -2.17 8.71
CA ALA A 146 -15.70 -0.94 8.13
C ALA A 146 -14.84 -1.23 6.89
N PHE A 147 -13.90 -2.17 6.98
CA PHE A 147 -13.06 -2.62 5.86
C PHE A 147 -13.89 -3.13 4.68
N SER A 148 -14.90 -3.96 4.94
CA SER A 148 -15.76 -4.51 3.89
C SER A 148 -16.58 -3.42 3.19
N ALA A 149 -17.13 -2.47 3.97
CA ALA A 149 -18.00 -1.39 3.48
C ALA A 149 -17.26 -0.29 2.71
N ALA A 150 -15.97 -0.06 2.97
CA ALA A 150 -15.20 0.99 2.31
C ALA A 150 -15.21 0.87 0.77
N ALA A 151 -14.93 -0.32 0.24
CA ALA A 151 -14.89 -0.54 -1.22
C ALA A 151 -16.25 -0.31 -1.92
N PRO A 152 -17.39 -0.91 -1.50
CA PRO A 152 -18.67 -0.67 -2.17
C PRO A 152 -19.13 0.77 -2.04
N LEU A 153 -18.93 1.43 -0.89
CA LEU A 153 -19.29 2.84 -0.73
C LEU A 153 -18.50 3.72 -1.70
N MET A 154 -17.17 3.55 -1.75
CA MET A 154 -16.33 4.32 -2.66
C MET A 154 -16.54 3.97 -4.13
N ALA A 155 -16.86 2.71 -4.46
CA ALA A 155 -17.19 2.31 -5.83
C ALA A 155 -18.46 2.99 -6.34
N ILE A 156 -19.52 3.01 -5.52
CA ILE A 156 -20.77 3.68 -5.86
C ILE A 156 -20.53 5.18 -6.04
N SER A 157 -19.87 5.83 -5.08
CA SER A 157 -19.56 7.26 -5.17
C SER A 157 -18.74 7.58 -6.41
N THR A 158 -17.68 6.81 -6.68
CA THR A 158 -16.80 7.02 -7.84
C THR A 158 -17.54 6.82 -9.15
N TYR A 159 -18.36 5.77 -9.27
CA TYR A 159 -19.17 5.53 -10.46
C TYR A 159 -20.07 6.73 -10.80
N PHE A 160 -20.81 7.26 -9.82
CA PHE A 160 -21.69 8.39 -10.06
C PHE A 160 -20.91 9.67 -10.41
N ILE A 161 -19.79 9.94 -9.73
CA ILE A 161 -18.95 11.11 -10.02
C ILE A 161 -18.41 11.05 -11.46
N LEU A 162 -17.82 9.93 -11.86
CA LEU A 162 -17.24 9.81 -13.20
C LEU A 162 -18.32 9.79 -14.29
N SER A 163 -19.43 9.08 -14.06
CA SER A 163 -20.53 8.99 -15.00
C SER A 163 -21.22 10.34 -15.22
N ALA A 164 -21.42 11.13 -14.15
CA ALA A 164 -21.99 12.47 -14.25
C ALA A 164 -21.09 13.45 -15.02
N ASN A 165 -19.77 13.34 -14.84
CA ASN A 165 -18.80 14.23 -15.49
C ASN A 165 -18.27 13.70 -16.84
N ARG A 166 -18.73 12.53 -17.29
CA ARG A 166 -18.25 11.83 -18.50
C ARG A 166 -16.72 11.65 -18.53
N LEU A 167 -16.11 11.50 -17.36
CA LEU A 167 -14.65 11.34 -17.22
C LEU A 167 -14.27 9.87 -17.29
N SER A 168 -13.27 9.54 -18.11
CA SER A 168 -12.61 8.24 -18.08
C SER A 168 -11.36 8.34 -17.20
N ALA A 169 -11.44 7.75 -16.00
CA ALA A 169 -10.32 7.73 -15.06
C ALA A 169 -10.00 6.31 -14.58
N THR A 170 -10.37 5.28 -15.36
CA THR A 170 -10.16 3.87 -15.00
C THR A 170 -8.68 3.56 -14.75
N GLY A 171 -7.78 4.01 -15.63
CA GLY A 171 -6.35 3.83 -15.45
C GLY A 171 -5.83 4.51 -14.17
N ILE A 172 -6.21 5.77 -13.96
CA ILE A 172 -5.82 6.54 -12.76
C ILE A 172 -6.31 5.82 -11.48
N GLY A 173 -7.57 5.37 -11.45
CA GLY A 173 -8.14 4.65 -10.31
C GLY A 173 -7.43 3.33 -10.01
N LEU A 174 -7.07 2.57 -11.04
CA LEU A 174 -6.32 1.31 -10.90
C LEU A 174 -4.91 1.55 -10.35
N LEU A 175 -4.25 2.60 -10.82
CA LEU A 175 -2.90 2.95 -10.38
C LEU A 175 -2.86 3.50 -8.96
N PHE A 176 -3.89 4.26 -8.58
CA PHE A 176 -4.12 4.68 -7.21
C PHE A 176 -4.32 3.50 -6.25
N SER A 177 -5.16 2.51 -6.63
CA SER A 177 -5.32 1.26 -5.88
C SER A 177 -4.00 0.46 -5.81
N ALA A 178 -3.25 0.37 -6.92
CA ALA A 178 -1.97 -0.34 -6.96
C ALA A 178 -0.92 0.27 -6.01
N GLY A 179 -0.83 1.61 -5.93
CA GLY A 179 0.10 2.28 -5.01
C GLY A 179 -0.24 2.00 -3.55
N THR A 180 -1.53 1.99 -3.25
CA THR A 180 -2.02 1.66 -1.91
C THR A 180 -1.73 0.20 -1.54
N PHE A 181 -1.96 -0.74 -2.47
CA PHE A 181 -1.63 -2.15 -2.29
C PHE A 181 -0.13 -2.36 -2.02
N LEU A 182 0.74 -1.66 -2.75
CA LEU A 182 2.19 -1.74 -2.57
C LEU A 182 2.62 -1.29 -1.16
N TYR A 183 2.02 -0.22 -0.63
CA TYR A 183 2.25 0.20 0.75
C TYR A 183 1.81 -0.87 1.77
N VAL A 184 0.57 -1.36 1.67
CA VAL A 184 0.07 -2.37 2.62
C VAL A 184 0.93 -3.64 2.57
N ALA A 185 1.33 -4.08 1.37
CA ALA A 185 2.22 -5.21 1.19
C ALA A 185 3.57 -4.99 1.89
N THR A 186 4.19 -3.82 1.75
CA THR A 186 5.54 -3.55 2.27
C THR A 186 5.58 -3.20 3.75
N VAL A 187 4.58 -2.50 4.28
CA VAL A 187 4.57 -2.01 5.66
C VAL A 187 3.89 -2.99 6.62
N HIS A 188 2.84 -3.69 6.17
CA HIS A 188 2.04 -4.53 7.05
C HIS A 188 2.24 -6.03 6.83
N VAL A 189 2.33 -6.48 5.57
CA VAL A 189 2.40 -7.92 5.27
C VAL A 189 3.83 -8.44 5.35
N LEU A 190 4.77 -7.69 4.77
CA LEU A 190 6.14 -8.13 4.58
C LEU A 190 6.97 -8.23 5.89
N PRO A 191 6.86 -7.30 6.85
CA PRO A 191 7.54 -7.45 8.14
C PRO A 191 6.98 -8.62 8.98
N GLU A 192 5.68 -8.91 8.86
CA GLU A 192 5.02 -10.01 9.59
C GLU A 192 5.53 -11.38 9.13
N ILE A 193 5.71 -11.60 7.82
CA ILE A 193 6.25 -12.88 7.31
C ILE A 193 7.73 -13.06 7.66
N ASN A 194 8.52 -12.00 7.62
CA ASN A 194 9.95 -12.07 7.96
C ASN A 194 10.16 -12.31 9.47
N SER A 195 9.30 -11.73 10.31
CA SER A 195 9.32 -11.93 11.76
C SER A 195 8.94 -13.37 12.18
N ARG A 196 8.05 -14.03 11.43
CA ARG A 196 7.69 -15.45 11.67
C ARG A 196 8.80 -16.43 11.32
N GLY A 197 9.67 -16.11 10.36
CA GLY A 197 10.83 -16.93 10.02
C GLY A 197 11.85 -17.05 11.17
N HIS A 198 12.05 -15.96 11.92
CA HIS A 198 12.99 -15.93 13.04
C HIS A 198 12.45 -16.61 14.32
N GLN A 199 11.15 -16.52 14.59
CA GLN A 199 10.52 -17.17 15.77
C GLN A 199 10.53 -18.71 15.70
N ARG A 200 10.54 -19.28 14.50
CA ARG A 200 10.57 -20.75 14.33
C ARG A 200 11.93 -21.36 14.66
N TYR A 201 13.01 -20.57 14.61
CA TYR A 201 14.37 -21.03 14.90
C TYR A 201 14.71 -20.91 16.39
N THR A 202 14.21 -19.89 17.09
CA THR A 202 14.44 -19.71 18.53
C THR A 202 13.70 -20.73 19.39
N HIS A 203 12.60 -21.33 18.91
CA HIS A 203 11.86 -22.33 19.69
C HIS A 203 12.49 -23.73 19.68
N LEU A 204 13.50 -23.99 18.85
CA LEU A 204 14.31 -25.23 18.90
C LEU A 204 15.59 -25.08 19.74
N HIS A 205 15.97 -23.85 20.10
CA HIS A 205 17.17 -23.56 20.91
C HIS A 205 16.85 -22.57 22.04
N HIS A 206 16.08 -23.01 23.03
CA HIS A 206 16.01 -22.29 24.30
C HIS A 206 16.18 -23.21 25.51
N GLN A 207 17.42 -23.69 25.69
CA GLN A 207 18.04 -23.74 27.01
C GLN A 207 19.33 -22.93 26.92
N THR A 208 19.49 -22.02 27.89
CA THR A 208 20.65 -21.16 28.18
C THR A 208 20.83 -19.86 27.37
N GLY A 209 20.60 -18.75 28.07
CA GLY A 209 21.58 -17.66 28.11
C GLY A 209 21.32 -16.41 27.27
N THR A 210 21.09 -15.31 28.00
CA THR A 210 21.56 -13.94 27.73
C THR A 210 20.88 -13.12 26.63
N GLY A 211 20.57 -11.87 27.00
CA GLY A 211 19.81 -10.92 26.21
C GLY A 211 20.49 -10.48 24.92
N SER A 212 19.68 -10.21 23.92
CA SER A 212 20.11 -9.58 22.68
C SER A 212 19.03 -8.63 22.18
N HIS A 213 19.45 -7.41 21.89
CA HIS A 213 18.70 -6.37 21.20
C HIS A 213 17.89 -6.95 20.03
N GLN A 214 16.59 -6.65 20.02
CA GLN A 214 15.66 -7.05 18.97
C GLN A 214 15.96 -6.25 17.70
N GLN A 215 16.89 -6.76 16.90
CA GLN A 215 17.24 -6.21 15.60
C GLN A 215 16.14 -6.58 14.62
N GLN A 216 15.29 -5.61 14.28
CA GLN A 216 14.36 -5.70 13.15
C GLN A 216 15.19 -5.96 11.88
N SER A 217 15.15 -7.18 11.33
CA SER A 217 15.82 -7.45 10.06
C SER A 217 14.99 -6.84 8.94
N GLY A 218 15.60 -5.89 8.23
CA GLY A 218 15.08 -5.39 6.96
C GLY A 218 15.07 -6.48 5.89
N LEU A 219 14.47 -6.18 4.74
CA LEU A 219 14.41 -7.10 3.61
C LEU A 219 15.77 -7.56 3.16
N SER A 220 15.90 -8.85 2.85
CA SER A 220 17.05 -9.35 2.11
C SER A 220 17.12 -8.64 0.76
N ILE A 221 18.33 -8.38 0.28
CA ILE A 221 18.58 -7.78 -1.05
C ILE A 221 17.84 -8.57 -2.15
N THR A 222 17.75 -9.90 -2.02
CA THR A 222 17.03 -10.76 -2.95
C THR A 222 15.53 -10.50 -2.96
N GLU A 223 14.94 -10.22 -1.80
CA GLU A 223 13.50 -9.92 -1.65
C GLU A 223 13.18 -8.53 -2.18
N SER A 224 14.04 -7.54 -1.89
CA SER A 224 13.94 -6.19 -2.45
C SER A 224 14.04 -6.20 -3.97
N LEU A 225 14.99 -6.95 -4.54
CA LEU A 225 15.13 -7.11 -5.99
C LEU A 225 13.90 -7.80 -6.59
N THR A 226 13.37 -8.83 -5.92
CA THR A 226 12.16 -9.53 -6.39
C THR A 226 10.94 -8.60 -6.39
N LEU A 227 10.79 -7.75 -5.37
CA LEU A 227 9.71 -6.76 -5.29
C LEU A 227 9.84 -5.69 -6.39
N ILE A 228 11.04 -5.14 -6.58
CA ILE A 228 11.31 -4.12 -7.61
C ILE A 228 11.05 -4.69 -9.01
N LEU A 229 11.61 -5.87 -9.33
CA LEU A 229 11.43 -6.50 -10.63
C LEU A 229 9.96 -6.92 -10.86
N GLY A 230 9.28 -7.42 -9.83
CA GLY A 230 7.88 -7.83 -9.89
C GLY A 230 6.92 -6.65 -10.15
N THR A 231 7.17 -5.50 -9.53
CA THR A 231 6.39 -4.26 -9.79
C THR A 231 6.74 -3.59 -11.12
N GLY A 232 7.98 -3.73 -11.60
CA GLY A 232 8.43 -3.19 -12.89
C GLY A 232 7.98 -3.99 -14.11
N LEU A 233 7.78 -5.32 -13.97
CA LEU A 233 7.44 -6.21 -15.07
C LEU A 233 6.13 -5.82 -15.81
N PRO A 234 5.00 -5.49 -15.14
CA PRO A 234 3.79 -5.02 -15.82
C PRO A 234 4.01 -3.72 -16.62
N VAL A 235 4.88 -2.82 -16.14
CA VAL A 235 5.23 -1.57 -16.83
C VAL A 235 6.04 -1.86 -18.09
N LEU A 236 7.02 -2.76 -18.00
CA LEU A 236 7.82 -3.18 -19.15
C LEU A 236 6.96 -3.89 -20.21
N LEU A 237 6.03 -4.74 -19.78
CA LEU A 237 5.08 -5.40 -20.68
C LEU A 237 4.13 -4.39 -21.35
N ALA A 238 3.67 -3.37 -20.61
CA ALA A 238 2.82 -2.31 -21.17
C ALA A 238 3.55 -1.44 -22.21
N LEU A 239 4.85 -1.18 -22.03
CA LEU A 239 5.65 -0.39 -22.99
C LEU A 239 6.04 -1.15 -24.26
N GLY A 240 6.08 -2.48 -24.19
CA GLY A 240 6.44 -3.38 -25.30
C GLY A 240 5.28 -3.77 -26.22
N LEU A 241 4.04 -3.39 -25.90
CA LEU A 241 2.89 -3.62 -26.79
C LEU A 241 2.91 -2.57 -27.93
N PRO A 242 2.70 -3.00 -29.20
CA PRO A 242 2.57 -2.09 -30.33
C PRO A 242 1.30 -1.23 -30.21
N ASP A 243 1.43 0.03 -30.62
CA ASP A 243 0.35 1.03 -30.60
C ASP A 243 -0.58 0.80 -31.82
N ASP A 244 -1.46 -0.22 -31.75
CA ASP A 244 -2.48 -0.49 -32.78
C ASP A 244 -3.86 0.11 -32.41
#